data_AF-A0A6B3FLC9-F1
#
_entry.id   AF-A0A6B3FLC9-F1
#
_cell.length_a   1.000
_cell.length_b   1.000
_cell.length_c   1.000
_cell.angle_alpha   90.00
_cell.angle_beta   90.00
_cell.angle_gamma   90.00
#
_symmetry.space_group_name_H-M   'P 1'
#
loop_
_entity.id
_entity.type
_entity.pdbx_description
1 polymer ?
#
loop_
_entity_poly.entity_id
_entity_poly.type
_entity_poly.pdbx_seq_one_letter_code
_entity_poly.pdbx_strand_id
1 'polypeptide(L)'
;AGIPDIMIGETLADPENPIALPLITVDEPAISMTIGTNTSPLVGKGGKGHKVTARQVKDRLDRELIGNVSLRVLDTERPDAWEVQGRGELALAILVEQMRREG
;
A
#
# COMPACT_ATOMS: atom_id res chain seq x y z
N ALA A 1 0.14 -15.72 11.92
CA ALA A 1 0.30 -17.18 11.90
C ALA A 1 -1.09 -17.81 11.83
N GLY A 2 -1.27 -18.80 10.96
CA GLY A 2 -2.56 -19.45 10.70
C GLY A 2 -2.67 -19.84 9.22
N ILE A 3 -2.81 -18.85 8.35
CA ILE A 3 -2.85 -18.98 6.88
C ILE A 3 -2.13 -17.76 6.30
N PRO A 4 -1.00 -17.91 5.57
CA PRO A 4 -0.14 -16.79 5.20
C PRO A 4 -0.73 -15.90 4.10
N ASP A 5 -1.52 -16.48 3.19
CA ASP A 5 -1.96 -15.80 1.95
C ASP A 5 -3.44 -15.40 1.99
N ILE A 6 -3.99 -15.10 3.17
CA ILE A 6 -5.41 -14.70 3.29
C ILE A 6 -5.60 -13.21 3.01
N MET A 7 -6.54 -12.88 2.13
CA MET A 7 -6.87 -11.51 1.73
C MET A 7 -8.29 -11.10 2.15
N ILE A 8 -8.55 -9.79 2.18
CA ILE A 8 -9.88 -9.25 2.49
C ILE A 8 -10.88 -9.72 1.43
N GLY A 9 -12.00 -10.29 1.90
CA GLY A 9 -13.07 -10.80 1.04
C GLY A 9 -13.01 -12.31 0.81
N GLU A 10 -11.94 -12.98 1.22
CA GLU A 10 -11.85 -14.44 1.15
C GLU A 10 -12.67 -15.13 2.26
N THR A 11 -13.13 -16.34 1.97
CA THR A 11 -13.89 -17.17 2.92
C THR A 11 -13.03 -18.32 3.42
N LEU A 12 -12.86 -18.44 4.74
CA LEU A 12 -12.34 -19.66 5.37
C LEU A 12 -13.49 -20.64 5.59
N ALA A 13 -13.47 -21.75 4.85
CA ALA A 13 -14.49 -22.79 4.89
C ALA A 13 -13.95 -24.11 5.45
N ASP A 14 -14.87 -25.02 5.77
CA ASP A 14 -14.55 -26.39 6.16
C ASP A 14 -13.81 -27.12 5.02
N PRO A 15 -12.64 -27.74 5.26
CA PRO A 15 -11.94 -28.51 4.24
C PRO A 15 -12.74 -29.72 3.72
N GLU A 16 -13.64 -30.31 4.51
CA GLU A 16 -14.48 -31.44 4.07
C GLU A 16 -15.72 -30.99 3.29
N ASN A 17 -16.15 -29.73 3.45
CA ASN A 17 -17.29 -29.16 2.75
C ASN A 17 -17.09 -27.65 2.45
N PRO A 18 -16.28 -27.30 1.45
CA PRO A 18 -15.94 -25.91 1.17
C PRO A 18 -17.12 -25.18 0.53
N ILE A 19 -17.67 -24.20 1.23
CA ILE A 19 -18.70 -23.28 0.71
C ILE A 19 -18.14 -21.86 0.75
N ALA A 20 -17.90 -21.29 -0.44
CA ALA A 20 -17.45 -19.91 -0.58
C ALA A 20 -18.63 -18.94 -0.48
N LEU A 21 -18.48 -17.86 0.29
CA LEU A 21 -19.42 -16.74 0.25
C LEU A 21 -19.18 -15.90 -1.02
N PRO A 22 -20.21 -15.17 -1.51
CA PRO A 22 -20.02 -14.22 -2.59
C PRO A 22 -18.91 -13.21 -2.26
N LEU A 23 -17.99 -13.03 -3.21
CA LEU A 23 -16.91 -12.06 -3.08
C LEU A 23 -17.45 -10.64 -2.99
N ILE A 24 -16.82 -9.82 -2.15
CA ILE A 24 -17.11 -8.39 -2.07
C ILE A 24 -16.44 -7.72 -3.28
N THR A 25 -17.23 -7.07 -4.13
CA THR A 25 -16.68 -6.29 -5.25
C THR A 25 -16.09 -4.99 -4.73
N VAL A 26 -14.85 -4.73 -5.12
CA VAL A 26 -14.15 -3.50 -4.78
C VAL A 26 -14.17 -2.58 -6.00
N ASP A 27 -14.86 -1.44 -5.90
CA ASP A 27 -14.80 -0.34 -6.87
C ASP A 27 -13.37 0.06 -7.22
N GLU A 28 -13.18 0.40 -8.49
CA GLU A 28 -11.89 0.78 -9.04
C GLU A 28 -11.36 2.12 -8.50
N PRO A 29 -10.04 2.34 -8.53
CA PRO A 29 -9.44 3.62 -8.17
C PRO A 29 -9.96 4.76 -9.05
N ALA A 30 -10.18 5.93 -8.45
CA ALA A 30 -10.65 7.12 -9.15
C ALA A 30 -9.53 8.15 -9.38
N ILE A 31 -8.49 8.14 -8.54
CA ILE A 31 -7.39 9.10 -8.57
C ILE A 31 -6.06 8.38 -8.38
N SER A 32 -4.98 8.92 -8.95
CA SER A 32 -3.62 8.45 -8.70
C SER A 32 -2.67 9.57 -8.30
N MET A 33 -1.61 9.20 -7.58
CA MET A 33 -0.47 10.07 -7.26
C MET A 33 0.84 9.32 -7.38
N THR A 34 1.92 10.01 -7.70
CA THR A 34 3.26 9.42 -7.69
C THR A 34 3.92 9.59 -6.32
N ILE A 35 4.32 8.48 -5.70
CA ILE A 35 5.12 8.45 -4.46
C ILE A 35 6.51 7.95 -4.81
N GLY A 36 7.55 8.68 -4.39
CA GLY A 36 8.92 8.28 -4.63
C GLY A 36 9.89 8.76 -3.56
N THR A 37 11.16 8.39 -3.73
CA THR A 37 12.19 8.77 -2.76
C THR A 37 12.51 10.27 -2.81
N ASN A 38 12.84 10.85 -1.65
CA ASN A 38 13.23 12.25 -1.58
C ASN A 38 14.68 12.45 -2.04
N THR A 39 14.85 13.07 -3.19
CA THR A 39 16.15 13.39 -3.80
C THR A 39 16.61 14.83 -3.53
N SER A 40 15.92 15.57 -2.65
CA SER A 40 16.26 16.94 -2.28
C SER A 40 17.57 17.05 -1.49
N PRO A 41 18.31 18.18 -1.58
CA PRO A 41 19.45 18.49 -0.70
C PRO A 41 19.12 18.49 0.81
N LEU A 42 17.83 18.45 1.17
CA LEU A 42 17.36 18.39 2.55
C LEU A 42 17.21 16.96 3.08
N VAL A 43 17.47 15.93 2.25
CA VAL A 43 17.32 14.53 2.65
C VAL A 43 18.10 14.21 3.93
N GLY A 44 17.42 13.59 4.90
CA GLY A 44 18.02 13.22 6.18
C GLY A 44 18.34 14.36 7.15
N LYS A 45 17.96 15.62 6.87
CA LYS A 45 18.16 16.75 7.79
C LYS A 45 17.18 16.79 8.97
N GLY A 46 16.12 15.99 8.95
CA GLY A 46 15.15 15.89 10.06
C GLY A 46 15.55 14.91 11.18
N GLY A 47 16.64 14.15 11.03
CA GLY A 47 17.03 13.07 11.96
C GLY A 47 17.23 11.72 11.26
N LYS A 48 17.64 10.69 12.01
CA LYS A 48 17.95 9.34 11.47
C LYS A 48 16.74 8.64 10.83
N GLY A 49 15.51 8.90 11.29
CA GLY A 49 14.28 8.31 10.75
C GLY A 49 13.87 8.85 9.36
N HIS A 50 14.30 10.06 9.01
CA HIS A 50 13.92 10.71 7.76
C HIS A 50 14.74 10.31 6.53
N LYS A 51 15.67 9.35 6.67
CA LYS A 51 16.36 8.73 5.53
C LYS A 51 15.62 7.47 5.14
N VAL A 52 14.78 7.59 4.12
CA VAL A 52 14.00 6.47 3.58
C VAL A 52 14.54 6.10 2.21
N THR A 53 14.99 4.86 2.06
CA THR A 53 15.47 4.28 0.80
C THR A 53 14.29 3.83 -0.07
N ALA A 54 14.52 3.69 -1.38
CA ALA A 54 13.51 3.16 -2.31
C ALA A 54 12.92 1.84 -1.83
N ARG A 55 13.77 0.93 -1.33
CA ARG A 55 13.35 -0.35 -0.76
C ARG A 55 12.39 -0.18 0.43
N GLN A 56 12.71 0.72 1.37
CA GLN A 56 11.85 0.96 2.53
C GLN A 56 10.49 1.55 2.13
N VAL A 57 10.45 2.42 1.11
CA VAL A 57 9.18 2.94 0.56
C VAL A 57 8.37 1.79 -0.05
N LYS A 58 9.00 0.98 -0.91
CA LYS A 58 8.33 -0.14 -1.58
C LYS A 58 7.79 -1.16 -0.58
N ASP A 59 8.60 -1.60 0.39
CA ASP A 59 8.19 -2.54 1.42
C ASP A 59 6.98 -2.02 2.24
N ARG A 60 6.89 -0.70 2.46
CA ARG A 60 5.76 -0.08 3.18
C ARG A 60 4.50 0.02 2.33
N LEU A 61 4.64 0.34 1.04
CA LEU A 61 3.53 0.35 0.08
C LEU A 61 2.97 -1.07 -0.11
N ASP A 62 3.83 -2.08 -0.21
CA ASP A 62 3.41 -3.48 -0.35
C ASP A 62 2.70 -3.99 0.91
N ARG A 63 3.14 -3.55 2.10
CA ARG A 63 2.45 -3.85 3.35
C ARG A 63 1.05 -3.24 3.41
N GLU A 64 0.86 -2.05 2.85
CA GLU A 64 -0.46 -1.40 2.79
C GLU A 64 -1.46 -2.25 2.00
N LEU A 65 -1.03 -2.84 0.89
CA LEU A 65 -1.89 -3.63 -0.01
C LEU A 65 -2.50 -4.87 0.66
N ILE A 66 -1.88 -5.41 1.72
CA ILE A 66 -2.41 -6.57 2.46
C ILE A 66 -3.73 -6.22 3.15
N GLY A 67 -3.80 -5.02 3.74
CA GLY A 67 -4.97 -4.56 4.52
C GLY A 67 -5.90 -3.63 3.74
N ASN A 68 -5.52 -3.21 2.53
CA ASN A 68 -6.20 -2.16 1.82
C ASN A 68 -6.46 -2.52 0.35
N VAL A 69 -7.59 -3.20 0.13
CA VAL A 69 -8.05 -3.57 -1.22
C VAL A 69 -8.43 -2.38 -2.09
N SER A 70 -8.59 -1.19 -1.51
CA SER A 70 -8.97 0.03 -2.25
C SER A 70 -7.79 0.73 -2.92
N LEU A 71 -6.57 0.27 -2.68
CA LEU A 71 -5.34 0.82 -3.24
C LEU A 71 -4.76 -0.11 -4.31
N ARG A 72 -4.15 0.51 -5.33
CA ARG A 72 -3.29 -0.18 -6.29
C ARG A 72 -1.95 0.54 -6.35
N VAL A 73 -0.86 -0.21 -6.41
CA VAL A 73 0.49 0.33 -6.58
C VAL A 73 1.06 -0.23 -7.86
N LEU A 74 1.45 0.67 -8.77
CA LEU A 74 2.03 0.34 -10.07
C LEU A 74 3.48 0.85 -10.11
N ASP A 75 4.33 0.09 -10.79
CA ASP A 75 5.69 0.56 -11.07
C ASP A 75 5.65 1.67 -12.13
N THR A 76 6.56 2.63 -12.01
CA THR A 76 6.78 3.68 -13.01
C THR A 76 8.05 3.39 -13.80
N GLU A 77 8.40 4.25 -14.78
CA GLU A 77 9.69 4.17 -15.47
C GLU A 77 10.89 4.39 -14.54
N ARG A 78 10.64 4.96 -13.35
CA ARG A 78 11.66 5.23 -12.33
C ARG A 78 11.67 4.12 -11.27
N PRO A 79 12.85 3.54 -10.96
CA PRO A 79 12.96 2.48 -9.95
C PRO A 79 12.77 2.96 -8.50
N ASP A 80 12.68 4.29 -8.31
CA ASP A 80 12.52 4.95 -7.02
C ASP A 80 11.18 5.68 -6.87
N ALA A 81 10.21 5.40 -7.76
CA ALA A 81 8.88 5.97 -7.74
C ALA A 81 7.80 4.98 -8.19
N TRP A 82 6.63 5.08 -7.56
CA TRP A 82 5.47 4.25 -7.80
C TRP A 82 4.22 5.12 -7.99
N GLU A 83 3.35 4.69 -8.89
CA GLU A 83 2.01 5.27 -9.00
C GLU A 83 1.10 4.57 -7.99
N VAL A 84 0.54 5.34 -7.06
CA VAL A 84 -0.39 4.87 -6.05
C VAL A 84 -1.78 5.38 -6.40
N GLN A 85 -2.69 4.45 -6.67
CA GLN A 85 -4.05 4.72 -7.06
C GLN A 85 -4.99 4.43 -5.89
N GLY A 86 -5.99 5.29 -5.68
CA GLY A 86 -7.00 5.12 -4.63
C GLY A 86 -8.36 5.65 -5.05
N ARG A 87 -9.37 5.37 -4.23
CA ARG A 87 -10.77 5.76 -4.49
C ARG A 87 -11.08 7.25 -4.25
N GLY A 88 -10.15 7.99 -3.66
CA GLY A 88 -10.31 9.42 -3.38
C GLY A 88 -9.08 10.02 -2.73
N GLU A 89 -9.02 11.35 -2.73
CA GLU A 89 -7.88 12.11 -2.19
C GLU A 89 -7.61 11.80 -0.71
N LEU A 90 -8.67 11.69 0.11
CA LEU A 90 -8.53 11.45 1.55
C LEU A 90 -7.83 10.11 1.85
N ALA A 91 -8.11 9.06 1.08
CA ALA A 91 -7.47 7.76 1.28
C ALA A 91 -5.95 7.86 1.05
N LEU A 92 -5.53 8.56 -0.01
CA LEU A 92 -4.12 8.78 -0.32
C LEU A 92 -3.45 9.72 0.69
N ALA A 93 -4.16 10.77 1.13
CA ALA A 93 -3.66 11.68 2.16
C ALA A 93 -3.41 10.96 3.50
N ILE A 94 -4.31 10.05 3.90
CA ILE A 94 -4.13 9.24 5.12
C ILE A 94 -2.91 8.33 4.99
N LEU A 95 -2.73 7.65 3.85
CA LEU A 95 -1.56 6.81 3.61
C LEU A 95 -0.25 7.60 3.76
N VAL A 96 -0.16 8.74 3.09
CA VAL A 96 1.04 9.60 3.15
C VAL A 96 1.30 10.11 4.56
N GLU A 97 0.25 10.53 5.29
CA GLU A 97 0.39 11.01 6.67
C GLU A 97 0.79 9.90 7.64
N GLN A 98 0.30 8.67 7.46
CA GLN A 98 0.76 7.52 8.23
C GLN A 98 2.24 7.23 7.98
N MET A 99 2.65 7.17 6.70
CA MET A 99 4.06 6.98 6.33
C MET A 99 4.95 8.09 6.90
N ARG A 100 4.45 9.34 6.97
CA ARG A 100 5.17 10.48 7.57
C ARG A 100 5.33 10.35 9.09
N ARG A 101 4.40 9.69 9.79
CA ARG A 101 4.49 9.45 11.25
C ARG A 101 5.40 8.27 11.60
N GLU A 102 5.58 7.35 10.67
CA GLU A 102 6.41 6.16 10.83
C GLU A 102 7.92 6.45 10.67
N GLY A 103 8.30 7.57 10.04
CA GLY A 103 9.71 7.97 9.79
C GLY A 103 10.08 9.32 10.39
#